data_AF-A0A9K3HGU0-F1
#
_entry.id   AF-A0A9K3HGU0-F1
#
_cell.length_a   1.000
_cell.length_b   1.000
_cell.length_c   1.000
_cell.angle_alpha   90.00
_cell.angle_beta   90.00
_cell.angle_gamma   90.00
#
_symmetry.space_group_name_H-M   'P 1'
#
loop_
_entity.id
_entity.type
_entity.pdbx_description
1 polymer ?
#
loop_
_entity_poly.entity_id
_entity_poly.type
_entity_poly.pdbx_seq_one_letter_code
_entity_poly.pdbx_strand_id
1 'polypeptide(L)'
;MIESCSIAGPGFINVKLSTQWIAKRIQNMLTDGIDTWAPRLSVKRAIVDFSSPNIAKEMHVGHLRSTIIGDTIARMLEYSKVDVLRRNHVGDWGTQFGMLIDFLFEKFQMGRLLIRILEN
;
A
#
# COMPACT_ATOMS: atom_id res chain seq x y z
N MET A 1 -26.83 17.02 16.50
CA MET A 1 -25.87 15.89 16.50
C MET A 1 -26.11 15.02 17.72
N ILE A 2 -26.01 15.60 18.92
CA ILE A 2 -26.31 14.90 20.18
C ILE A 2 -27.81 15.00 20.48
N GLU A 3 -28.41 13.91 20.92
CA GLU A 3 -29.80 13.84 21.41
C GLU A 3 -29.84 13.99 22.93
N SER A 4 -28.96 13.28 23.64
CA SER A 4 -28.83 13.38 25.09
C SER A 4 -27.43 12.97 25.57
N CYS A 5 -27.06 13.43 26.76
CA CYS A 5 -25.89 12.97 27.49
C CYS A 5 -26.33 12.50 28.87
N SER A 6 -25.70 11.44 29.39
CA SER A 6 -25.93 10.98 30.76
C SER A 6 -24.64 10.55 31.43
N ILE A 7 -24.60 10.66 32.76
CA ILE A 7 -23.46 10.18 33.55
C ILE A 7 -23.75 8.73 33.95
N ALA A 8 -22.75 7.85 33.79
CA ALA A 8 -22.82 6.46 34.19
C ALA A 8 -21.70 6.09 35.16
N GLY A 9 -22.05 5.33 36.21
CA GLY A 9 -21.12 4.81 37.19
C GLY A 9 -20.21 5.91 37.81
N PRO A 10 -18.89 5.70 37.90
CA PRO A 10 -17.97 6.59 38.60
C PRO A 10 -17.61 7.88 37.84
N GLY A 11 -18.33 8.22 36.77
CA GLY A 11 -18.10 9.46 36.00
C GLY A 11 -17.94 9.29 34.49
N PHE A 12 -18.37 8.16 33.91
CA PHE A 12 -18.42 8.05 32.44
C PHE A 12 -19.52 8.95 31.87
N ILE A 13 -19.28 9.50 30.68
CA ILE A 13 -20.27 10.30 29.95
C ILE A 13 -20.75 9.48 28.76
N ASN A 14 -22.00 9.05 28.80
CA ASN A 14 -22.67 8.45 27.67
C ASN A 14 -23.25 9.55 26.78
N VAL A 15 -22.97 9.50 25.49
CA VAL A 15 -23.50 10.45 24.49
C VAL A 15 -24.39 9.69 23.53
N LYS A 16 -25.68 10.01 23.52
CA LYS A 16 -26.64 9.49 22.53
C LYS A 16 -26.66 10.42 21.32
N LEU A 17 -26.40 9.87 20.15
CA LEU A 17 -26.52 10.61 18.88
C LEU A 17 -27.98 10.67 18.43
N SER A 18 -28.41 11.79 17.87
CA SER A 18 -29.76 11.98 17.32
C SER A 18 -29.96 11.13 16.07
N THR A 19 -31.05 10.35 16.07
CA THR A 19 -31.46 9.53 14.92
C THR A 19 -31.68 10.37 13.66
N GLN A 20 -32.31 11.54 13.78
CA GLN A 20 -32.54 12.46 12.66
C GLN A 20 -31.21 12.96 12.08
N TRP A 21 -30.24 13.25 12.96
CA TRP A 21 -28.91 13.66 12.52
C TRP A 21 -28.17 12.53 11.79
N ILE A 22 -28.23 11.29 12.31
CA ILE A 22 -27.63 10.11 11.64
C ILE A 22 -28.29 9.88 10.28
N ALA A 23 -29.63 9.89 10.20
CA ALA A 23 -30.37 9.69 8.96
C ALA A 23 -29.99 10.72 7.89
N LYS A 24 -29.93 12.01 8.26
CA LYS A 24 -29.50 13.09 7.36
C LYS A 24 -28.05 12.87 6.88
N ARG A 25 -27.16 12.43 7.76
CA ARG A 25 -25.77 12.13 7.39
C ARG A 25 -25.67 10.99 6.38
N ILE A 26 -26.41 9.90 6.59
CA ILE A 26 -26.46 8.78 5.64
C ILE A 26 -27.04 9.24 4.30
N GLN A 27 -28.11 10.04 4.31
CA GLN A 27 -28.71 10.58 3.08
C GLN A 27 -27.71 11.44 2.29
N ASN A 28 -26.96 12.32 2.97
CA ASN A 28 -25.89 13.10 2.33
C ASN A 28 -24.81 12.19 1.73
N MET A 29 -24.41 11.11 2.42
CA MET A 29 -23.45 10.14 1.87
C MET A 29 -23.94 9.47 0.57
N LEU A 30 -25.24 9.14 0.51
CA LEU A 30 -25.84 8.51 -0.66
C LEU A 30 -26.02 9.48 -1.85
N THR A 31 -26.24 10.76 -1.57
CA THR A 31 -26.51 11.79 -2.59
C THR A 31 -25.26 12.49 -3.08
N ASP A 32 -24.36 12.86 -2.17
CA ASP A 32 -23.12 13.58 -2.46
C ASP A 32 -21.94 12.62 -2.76
N GLY A 33 -22.12 11.32 -2.51
CA GLY A 33 -21.12 10.28 -2.71
C GLY A 33 -20.19 10.06 -1.50
N ILE A 34 -19.64 8.84 -1.39
CA ILE A 34 -18.82 8.42 -0.25
C ILE A 34 -17.52 9.22 -0.12
N ASP A 35 -16.97 9.70 -1.24
CA ASP A 35 -15.76 10.52 -1.29
C ASP A 35 -15.81 11.79 -0.43
N THR A 36 -17.01 12.34 -0.18
CA THR A 36 -17.19 13.51 0.69
C THR A 36 -16.89 13.20 2.17
N TRP A 37 -16.86 11.93 2.53
CA TRP A 37 -16.56 11.43 3.87
C TRP A 37 -15.09 11.07 4.08
N ALA A 38 -14.26 11.19 3.05
CA ALA A 38 -12.83 11.01 3.20
C ALA A 38 -12.28 11.95 4.28
N PRO A 39 -11.56 11.42 5.30
CA PRO A 39 -10.90 12.27 6.27
C PRO A 39 -9.85 13.11 5.55
N ARG A 40 -9.85 14.43 5.79
CA ARG A 40 -8.84 15.31 5.22
C ARG A 40 -7.65 15.37 6.16
N LEU A 41 -6.56 14.74 5.75
CA LEU A 41 -5.29 14.77 6.47
C LEU A 41 -4.53 16.05 6.10
N SER A 42 -3.75 16.57 7.04
CA SER A 42 -2.81 17.68 6.78
C SER A 42 -1.61 17.25 5.93
N VAL A 43 -1.41 15.94 5.78
CA VAL A 43 -0.35 15.33 4.98
C VAL A 43 -0.65 15.55 3.49
N LYS A 44 0.27 16.22 2.79
CA LYS A 44 0.11 16.47 1.35
C LYS A 44 0.58 15.31 0.48
N ARG A 45 1.67 14.65 0.89
CA ARG A 45 2.31 13.57 0.14
C ARG A 45 2.83 12.48 1.06
N ALA A 46 2.70 11.23 0.64
CA ALA A 46 3.23 10.06 1.34
C ALA A 46 3.93 9.13 0.34
N ILE A 47 4.98 8.45 0.80
CA ILE A 47 5.62 7.37 0.06
C ILE A 47 5.29 6.07 0.79
N VAL A 48 4.79 5.08 0.06
CA VAL A 48 4.50 3.74 0.60
C VAL A 48 5.38 2.75 -0.14
N ASP A 49 6.36 2.20 0.56
CA ASP A 49 7.23 1.14 0.06
C ASP A 49 6.73 -0.22 0.55
N PHE A 50 6.41 -1.11 -0.39
CA PHE A 50 5.80 -2.40 -0.09
C PHE A 50 6.02 -3.41 -1.22
N SER A 51 5.64 -4.67 -0.97
CA SER A 51 5.95 -5.84 -1.80
C SER A 51 7.44 -6.22 -1.73
N SER A 52 8.30 -5.43 -2.38
CA SER A 52 9.77 -5.50 -2.35
C SER A 52 10.35 -6.93 -2.42
N PRO A 53 9.96 -7.76 -3.41
CA PRO A 53 10.52 -9.10 -3.56
C PRO A 53 11.97 -9.05 -4.05
N ASN A 54 12.75 -10.08 -3.72
CA ASN A 54 14.06 -10.31 -4.30
C ASN A 54 13.91 -10.98 -5.67
N ILE A 55 14.38 -10.35 -6.74
CA ILE A 55 14.18 -10.81 -8.13
C ILE A 55 14.89 -12.14 -8.41
N ALA A 56 15.99 -12.40 -7.70
CA ALA A 56 16.76 -13.63 -7.83
C ALA A 56 16.13 -14.84 -7.10
N LYS A 57 14.95 -14.66 -6.49
CA LYS A 57 14.20 -15.73 -5.80
C LYS A 57 12.72 -15.65 -6.16
N GLU A 58 12.02 -16.79 -6.06
CA GLU A 58 10.57 -16.79 -6.24
C GLU A 58 9.87 -15.95 -5.17
N MET A 59 8.81 -15.26 -5.59
CA MET A 59 7.96 -14.52 -4.67
C MET A 59 7.22 -15.49 -3.75
N HIS A 60 7.54 -15.49 -2.46
CA HIS A 60 6.84 -16.29 -1.45
C HIS A 60 5.83 -15.48 -0.61
N VAL A 61 5.05 -16.19 0.22
CA VAL A 61 3.98 -15.64 1.09
C VAL A 61 4.43 -14.48 2.00
N GLY A 62 5.73 -14.38 2.29
CA GLY A 62 6.30 -13.28 3.06
C GLY A 62 6.13 -11.93 2.36
N HIS A 63 6.32 -11.89 1.04
CA HIS A 63 6.11 -10.68 0.23
C HIS A 63 4.62 -10.41 0.02
N LEU A 64 3.77 -11.44 -0.05
CA LEU A 64 2.33 -11.28 -0.23
C LEU A 64 1.69 -10.44 0.89
N ARG A 65 2.11 -10.66 2.14
CA ARG A 65 1.65 -9.85 3.27
C ARG A 65 2.00 -8.37 3.11
N SER A 66 3.25 -8.08 2.72
CA SER A 66 3.70 -6.70 2.45
C SER A 66 2.91 -6.09 1.30
N THR A 67 2.70 -6.84 0.21
CA THR A 67 1.89 -6.44 -0.94
C THR A 67 0.48 -5.99 -0.53
N ILE A 68 -0.24 -6.83 0.22
CA ILE A 68 -1.64 -6.57 0.59
C ILE A 68 -1.74 -5.39 1.56
N ILE A 69 -0.91 -5.37 2.61
CA ILE A 69 -0.96 -4.32 3.64
C ILE A 69 -0.56 -2.97 3.04
N GLY A 70 0.53 -2.94 2.27
CA GLY A 70 1.01 -1.71 1.65
C GLY A 70 0.02 -1.12 0.66
N ASP A 71 -0.59 -1.94 -0.20
CA ASP A 71 -1.60 -1.45 -1.14
C ASP A 71 -2.86 -0.94 -0.41
N THR A 72 -3.27 -1.63 0.66
CA THR A 72 -4.40 -1.19 1.50
C THR A 72 -4.12 0.18 2.13
N ILE A 73 -2.93 0.38 2.70
CA ILE A 73 -2.53 1.66 3.29
C ILE A 73 -2.47 2.76 2.22
N ALA A 74 -1.89 2.46 1.05
CA ALA A 74 -1.82 3.42 -0.05
C ALA A 74 -3.22 3.87 -0.50
N ARG A 75 -4.17 2.94 -0.64
CA ARG A 75 -5.57 3.26 -0.97
C ARG A 75 -6.26 4.10 0.11
N MET A 76 -6.03 3.81 1.39
CA MET A 76 -6.59 4.61 2.49
C MET A 76 -6.09 6.05 2.48
N LEU A 77 -4.79 6.25 2.19
CA LEU A 77 -4.18 7.57 2.08
C LEU A 77 -4.70 8.33 0.84
N GLU A 78 -4.82 7.67 -0.31
CA GLU A 78 -5.41 8.26 -1.52
C GLU A 78 -6.87 8.63 -1.33
N TYR A 79 -7.64 7.77 -0.67
CA TYR A 79 -9.02 8.06 -0.30
C TYR A 79 -9.08 9.34 0.53
N SER A 80 -8.14 9.52 1.46
CA SER A 80 -7.93 10.73 2.27
C SER A 80 -7.34 11.93 1.50
N LYS A 81 -7.24 11.84 0.17
CA LYS A 81 -6.73 12.85 -0.77
C LYS A 81 -5.25 13.21 -0.58
N VAL A 82 -4.47 12.30 -0.01
CA VAL A 82 -3.00 12.40 0.04
C VAL A 82 -2.42 11.99 -1.32
N ASP A 83 -1.42 12.73 -1.81
CA ASP A 83 -0.65 12.32 -2.99
C ASP A 83 0.28 11.15 -2.61
N VAL A 84 -0.03 9.93 -3.09
CA VAL A 84 0.70 8.72 -2.69
C VAL A 84 1.62 8.24 -3.80
N LEU A 85 2.91 8.18 -3.48
CA LEU A 85 3.91 7.54 -4.32
C LEU A 85 4.15 6.11 -3.82
N ARG A 86 3.67 5.13 -4.58
CA ARG A 86 3.96 3.71 -4.34
C ARG A 86 5.37 3.37 -4.81
N ARG A 87 6.15 2.70 -3.97
CA ARG A 87 7.47 2.17 -4.29
C ARG A 87 7.49 0.67 -4.07
N ASN A 88 8.18 -0.01 -4.98
CA ASN A 88 8.50 -1.41 -4.88
C ASN A 88 10.02 -1.51 -4.88
N HIS A 89 10.61 -1.50 -3.68
CA HIS A 89 12.06 -1.55 -3.51
C HIS A 89 12.57 -2.99 -3.68
N VAL A 90 12.52 -3.45 -4.94
CA VAL A 90 12.91 -4.81 -5.32
C VAL A 90 14.36 -5.10 -4.97
N GLY A 91 14.62 -6.35 -4.55
CA GLY A 91 15.99 -6.84 -4.37
C GLY A 91 16.60 -7.23 -5.71
N ASP A 92 17.00 -6.24 -6.50
CA ASP A 92 17.59 -6.37 -7.83
C ASP A 92 19.13 -6.23 -7.85
N TRP A 93 19.72 -6.02 -6.68
CA TRP A 93 21.17 -5.90 -6.50
C TRP A 93 21.67 -6.81 -5.39
N GLY A 94 22.60 -7.72 -5.69
CA GLY A 94 23.21 -8.62 -4.72
C GLY A 94 24.08 -9.72 -5.35
N THR A 95 24.87 -10.42 -4.53
CA THR A 95 25.82 -11.45 -4.99
C THR A 95 25.13 -12.62 -5.70
N GLN A 96 23.85 -12.86 -5.41
CA GLN A 96 23.03 -13.87 -6.07
C GLN A 96 22.90 -13.66 -7.60
N PHE A 97 23.07 -12.43 -8.09
CA PHE A 97 23.07 -12.15 -9.53
C PHE A 97 24.32 -12.68 -10.23
N GLY A 98 25.47 -12.71 -9.56
CA GLY A 98 26.70 -13.28 -10.13
C GLY A 98 26.53 -14.76 -10.47
N MET A 99 25.96 -15.53 -9.53
CA MET A 99 25.67 -16.95 -9.75
C MET A 99 24.64 -17.19 -10.86
N LEU A 100 23.61 -16.35 -10.93
CA LEU A 100 22.59 -16.43 -11.99
C LEU A 100 23.17 -16.12 -13.37
N ILE A 101 24.02 -15.10 -13.48
CA ILE A 101 24.68 -14.70 -14.72
C ILE A 101 25.62 -15.81 -15.20
N ASP A 102 26.44 -16.36 -14.31
CA ASP A 102 27.35 -17.47 -14.62
C ASP A 102 26.60 -18.70 -15.13
N PHE A 103 25.54 -19.09 -14.43
CA PHE A 103 24.67 -20.19 -14.86
C PHE A 103 24.03 -19.94 -16.24
N LEU A 104 23.62 -18.70 -16.54
CA LEU A 104 23.08 -18.34 -17.86
C LEU A 104 24.15 -18.49 -18.96
N PHE A 105 25.40 -18.11 -18.68
CA PHE A 105 26.51 -18.27 -19.61
C PHE A 105 26.79 -19.73 -19.96
N GLU A 106 26.78 -20.61 -18.96
CA GLU A 106 26.94 -22.05 -19.15
C GLU A 106 25.76 -22.65 -19.94
N LYS A 107 24.53 -22.35 -19.52
CA LYS A 107 23.31 -22.99 -20.05
C LYS A 107 22.98 -22.58 -21.48
N PHE A 108 23.21 -21.32 -21.84
CA PHE A 108 22.87 -20.79 -23.17
C PHE A 108 24.09 -20.65 -24.10
N GLN A 109 25.25 -21.18 -23.72
CA GLN A 109 26.52 -21.04 -24.46
C GLN A 109 26.85 -19.58 -24.87
N MET A 110 26.34 -18.61 -24.10
CA MET A 110 26.49 -17.18 -24.39
C MET A 110 27.96 -16.73 -24.30
N GLY A 111 28.83 -17.52 -23.66
CA GLY A 111 30.27 -17.28 -23.65
C GLY A 111 30.88 -17.24 -25.06
N ARG A 112 30.35 -18.00 -26.02
CA ARG A 112 30.80 -17.93 -27.43
C ARG A 112 30.21 -16.75 -28.20
N LEU A 113 29.02 -16.28 -27.83
CA LEU A 113 28.37 -15.15 -28.48
C LEU A 113 28.99 -13.82 -28.02
N LEU A 114 29.34 -13.70 -26.74
CA LEU A 114 29.98 -12.50 -26.19
C LEU A 114 31.40 -12.29 -26.72
N ILE A 115 32.19 -13.37 -26.84
CA ILE A 115 33.51 -13.33 -27.48
C ILE A 115 33.37 -12.86 -28.94
N ARG A 116 32.40 -13.38 -29.70
CA ARG A 116 32.12 -12.92 -31.08
C ARG A 116 31.65 -11.47 -31.20
N ILE A 117 30.99 -10.92 -30.18
CA ILE A 117 30.52 -9.53 -30.18
C ILE A 117 31.63 -8.56 -29.75
N LEU A 118 32.55 -9.00 -28.88
CA LEU A 118 33.71 -8.18 -28.45
C LEU A 118 34.91 -8.26 -29.41
N GLU A 119 34.94 -9.27 -30.28
CA GLU A 119 35.93 -9.43 -31.36
C GLU A 119 35.52 -8.74 -32.69
N ASN A 120 34.39 -8.03 -32.73
CA ASN A 120 33.97 -7.14 -33.83
C ASN A 120 33.77 -5.70 -33.32
#